data_AF-A0A7I7WG70-F1
#
_entry.id   AF-A0A7I7WG70-F1
#
_cell.length_a   1.000
_cell.length_b   1.000
_cell.length_c   1.000
_cell.angle_alpha   90.00
_cell.angle_beta   90.00
_cell.angle_gamma   90.00
#
_symmetry.space_group_name_H-M   'P 1'
#
loop_
_entity.id
_entity.type
_entity.pdbx_description
1 polymer ?
#
loop_
_entity_poly.entity_id
_entity_poly.type
_entity_poly.pdbx_seq_one_letter_code
_entity_poly.pdbx_strand_id
1 'polypeptide(L)'
;MPTFRHLTAAIAAAAAASSLGIAALVGAGMAGATTTDDMFVSVLTDEGIQPPSTEEAVSLAYDVCVMFDQGQSLYDAVGSVSDTTDLVQEDSAFFVGAAVATYCPEHEAALG
;
A
#
# COMPACT_ATOMS: atom_id res chain seq x y z
N MET A 1 8.58 45.14 -14.87
CA MET A 1 9.92 44.72 -15.36
C MET A 1 10.97 45.49 -14.57
N PRO A 2 12.03 44.90 -14.00
CA PRO A 2 12.73 43.66 -14.41
C PRO A 2 12.93 42.64 -13.24
N THR A 3 12.64 41.34 -13.41
CA THR A 3 13.52 40.19 -13.78
C THR A 3 14.22 39.45 -12.64
N PHE A 4 13.74 38.22 -12.39
CA PHE A 4 14.48 36.95 -12.20
C PHE A 4 15.98 37.02 -11.85
N ARG A 5 16.38 36.44 -10.69
CA ARG A 5 17.51 35.47 -10.63
C ARG A 5 17.72 34.69 -9.33
N HIS A 6 16.86 34.67 -8.30
CA HIS A 6 17.29 34.01 -7.05
C HIS A 6 16.31 32.95 -6.52
N LEU A 7 16.10 31.93 -7.36
CA LEU A 7 15.85 30.57 -6.91
C LEU A 7 17.13 30.05 -6.25
N THR A 8 17.27 30.25 -4.95
CA THR A 8 18.22 29.50 -4.10
C THR A 8 17.67 29.50 -2.69
N ALA A 9 17.17 28.33 -2.30
CA ALA A 9 17.06 27.78 -0.96
C ALA A 9 17.39 28.72 0.21
N ALA A 10 16.35 29.11 0.96
CA ALA A 10 16.52 29.58 2.33
C ALA A 10 15.73 28.63 3.25
N ILE A 11 16.48 27.65 3.75
CA ILE A 11 16.13 26.72 4.82
C ILE A 11 15.76 27.55 6.05
N ALA A 12 14.49 27.50 6.47
CA ALA A 12 14.08 28.01 7.77
C ALA A 12 13.99 26.83 8.73
N ALA A 13 15.10 26.60 9.43
CA ALA A 13 15.17 25.74 10.59
C ALA A 13 14.43 26.41 11.77
N ALA A 14 13.47 25.70 12.36
CA ALA A 14 13.00 25.98 13.72
C ALA A 14 13.03 24.65 14.49
N ALA A 15 14.05 24.49 15.31
CA ALA A 15 14.24 23.36 16.20
C ALA A 15 13.33 23.51 17.43
N ALA A 16 12.56 22.46 17.72
CA ALA A 16 12.06 22.18 19.06
C ALA A 16 12.35 20.70 19.35
N ALA A 17 13.01 20.45 20.48
CA ALA A 17 13.58 19.17 20.86
C ALA A 17 12.52 18.23 21.47
N SER A 18 12.46 16.99 20.97
CA SER A 18 12.05 15.80 21.72
C SER A 18 12.54 14.54 21.00
N SER A 19 12.97 13.58 21.79
CA SER A 19 13.78 12.39 21.49
C SER A 19 13.14 11.32 20.62
N LEU A 20 14.01 10.61 19.87
CA LEU A 20 13.87 9.26 19.29
C LEU A 20 12.91 9.08 18.10
N GLY A 21 13.49 8.74 16.95
CA GLY A 21 12.79 8.13 15.82
C GLY A 21 12.58 9.05 14.61
N ILE A 22 13.66 9.32 13.87
CA ILE A 22 13.51 9.84 12.50
C ILE A 22 13.11 8.67 11.61
N ALA A 23 11.82 8.54 11.38
CA ALA A 23 11.28 8.02 10.13
C ALA A 23 10.22 9.02 9.66
N ALA A 24 10.65 10.26 9.38
CA ALA A 24 9.91 11.10 8.48
C ALA A 24 10.03 10.45 7.09
N LEU A 25 9.08 9.58 6.77
CA LEU A 25 8.80 9.22 5.38
C LEU A 25 8.41 10.53 4.68
N VAL A 26 9.42 11.23 4.17
CA VAL A 26 9.25 12.25 3.14
C VAL A 26 8.83 11.49 1.90
N GLY A 27 7.53 11.18 1.83
CA GLY A 27 6.86 10.91 0.58
C GLY A 27 6.86 12.20 -0.23
N ALA A 28 7.93 12.40 -1.00
CA ALA A 28 7.93 13.35 -2.09
C ALA A 28 6.95 12.84 -3.17
N GLY A 29 5.66 13.13 -2.98
CA GLY A 29 4.61 12.86 -3.96
C GLY A 29 3.99 14.16 -4.46
N MET A 30 4.79 15.03 -5.07
CA MET A 30 4.25 16.16 -5.85
C MET A 30 4.16 15.76 -7.32
N ALA A 31 3.09 15.04 -7.69
CA ALA A 31 2.50 15.01 -9.04
C ALA A 31 1.21 14.15 -9.05
N GLY A 32 0.08 14.73 -8.61
CA GLY A 32 -1.22 14.03 -8.57
C GLY A 32 -1.34 13.09 -7.38
N ALA A 33 -2.18 13.40 -6.40
CA ALA A 33 -2.33 12.58 -5.21
C ALA A 33 -3.15 11.31 -5.52
N THR A 34 -2.53 10.29 -6.10
CA THR A 34 -3.04 8.92 -6.03
C THR A 34 -2.72 8.39 -4.64
N THR A 35 -3.75 7.98 -3.90
CA THR A 35 -3.57 7.37 -2.58
C THR A 35 -2.94 5.99 -2.71
N THR A 36 -2.37 5.45 -1.62
CA THR A 36 -1.91 4.05 -1.59
C THR A 36 -3.02 3.09 -2.03
N ASP A 37 -4.27 3.40 -1.66
CA ASP A 37 -5.45 2.63 -2.02
C ASP A 37 -5.75 2.69 -3.52
N ASP A 38 -5.62 3.88 -4.13
CA ASP A 38 -5.75 4.03 -5.59
C ASP A 38 -4.64 3.25 -6.33
N MET A 39 -3.42 3.27 -5.80
CA MET A 39 -2.29 2.52 -6.36
C MET A 39 -2.54 1.01 -6.27
N PHE A 40 -3.02 0.53 -5.12
CA PHE A 40 -3.38 -0.87 -4.92
C PHE A 40 -4.42 -1.32 -5.95
N VAL A 41 -5.53 -0.59 -6.08
CA VAL A 41 -6.59 -0.92 -7.05
C VAL A 41 -6.10 -0.79 -8.50
N SER A 42 -5.22 0.16 -8.81
CA SER A 42 -4.62 0.26 -10.14
C SER A 42 -3.83 -1.00 -10.48
N VAL A 43 -2.98 -1.47 -9.55
CA VAL A 43 -2.18 -2.69 -9.74
C VAL A 43 -3.07 -3.92 -9.93
N LEU A 44 -4.15 -4.04 -9.16
CA LEU A 44 -5.15 -5.11 -9.37
C LEU A 44 -5.78 -5.02 -10.76
N THR A 45 -6.18 -3.82 -11.17
CA THR A 45 -6.83 -3.59 -12.47
C THR A 45 -5.89 -3.87 -13.64
N ASP A 46 -4.59 -3.56 -13.52
CA ASP A 46 -3.57 -3.89 -14.51
C ASP A 46 -3.39 -5.41 -14.69
N GLU A 47 -3.57 -6.21 -13.64
CA GLU A 47 -3.62 -7.68 -13.71
C GLU A 47 -5.00 -8.23 -14.17
N GLY A 48 -5.98 -7.36 -14.41
CA GLY A 48 -7.34 -7.76 -14.80
C GLY A 48 -8.25 -8.12 -13.63
N ILE A 49 -7.81 -7.91 -12.39
CA ILE A 49 -8.60 -8.08 -11.17
C ILE A 49 -9.39 -6.80 -10.93
N GLN A 50 -10.69 -6.83 -11.19
CA GLN A 50 -11.55 -5.66 -11.01
C GLN A 50 -12.35 -5.77 -9.71
N PRO A 51 -11.94 -5.09 -8.63
CA PRO A 51 -12.74 -5.05 -7.41
C PRO A 51 -14.03 -4.23 -7.63
N PRO A 52 -15.10 -4.52 -6.86
CA PRO A 52 -16.37 -3.79 -6.94
C PRO A 52 -16.25 -2.31 -6.55
N SER A 53 -15.37 -2.01 -5.59
CA SER A 53 -15.02 -0.66 -5.19
C SER A 53 -13.63 -0.62 -4.55
N THR A 54 -13.01 0.56 -4.51
CA THR A 54 -11.72 0.75 -3.83
C THR A 54 -11.81 0.40 -2.34
N GLU A 55 -12.85 0.88 -1.65
CA GLU A 55 -13.04 0.57 -0.22
C GLU A 55 -13.18 -0.92 0.05
N GLU A 56 -13.91 -1.67 -0.79
CA GLU A 56 -14.03 -3.13 -0.62
C GLU A 56 -12.71 -3.85 -0.86
N ALA A 57 -11.94 -3.46 -1.89
CA ALA A 57 -10.63 -4.03 -2.15
C ALA A 57 -9.68 -3.79 -0.97
N VAL A 58 -9.66 -2.56 -0.45
CA VAL A 58 -8.83 -2.15 0.68
C VAL A 58 -9.23 -2.89 1.95
N SER A 59 -10.53 -2.99 2.23
CA SER A 59 -11.04 -3.74 3.38
C SER A 59 -10.58 -5.20 3.34
N LEU A 60 -10.73 -5.85 2.19
CA LEU A 60 -10.30 -7.23 2.01
C LEU A 60 -8.77 -7.38 2.12
N ALA A 61 -8.01 -6.39 1.65
CA ALA A 61 -6.55 -6.37 1.81
C ALA A 61 -6.12 -6.28 3.28
N TYR A 62 -6.83 -5.50 4.10
CA TYR A 62 -6.61 -5.48 5.55
C TYR A 62 -7.00 -6.81 6.22
N ASP A 63 -8.09 -7.44 5.77
CA ASP A 63 -8.48 -8.76 6.29
C ASP A 63 -7.38 -9.80 6.02
N VAL A 64 -6.71 -9.74 4.86
CA VAL A 64 -5.54 -10.56 4.57
C VAL A 64 -4.42 -10.35 5.59
N CYS A 65 -4.11 -9.11 5.94
CA CYS A 65 -3.12 -8.81 6.97
C CYS A 65 -3.52 -9.39 8.35
N VAL A 66 -4.81 -9.28 8.71
CA VAL A 66 -5.35 -9.88 9.94
C VAL A 66 -5.24 -11.40 9.94
N MET A 67 -5.40 -12.07 8.80
CA MET A 67 -5.17 -13.51 8.69
C MET A 67 -3.72 -13.89 8.99
N PHE A 68 -2.75 -13.15 8.45
CA PHE A 68 -1.33 -13.38 8.75
C PHE A 68 -0.96 -13.05 10.19
N ASP A 69 -1.55 -12.00 10.79
CA ASP A 69 -1.40 -11.70 12.22
C ASP A 69 -1.88 -12.85 13.11
N GLN A 70 -2.89 -13.59 12.66
CA GLN A 70 -3.41 -14.78 13.35
C GLN A 70 -2.58 -16.05 13.06
N GLY A 71 -1.52 -15.94 12.25
CA GLY A 71 -0.65 -17.06 11.88
C GLY A 71 -1.23 -17.99 10.81
N GLN A 72 -2.21 -17.52 10.03
CA GLN A 72 -2.72 -18.28 8.89
C GLN A 72 -1.68 -18.38 7.77
N SER A 73 -1.77 -19.45 6.98
CA SER A 73 -0.86 -19.66 5.86
C SER A 73 -1.28 -18.85 4.64
N LEU A 74 -0.33 -18.62 3.71
CA LEU A 74 -0.63 -18.04 2.40
C LEU A 74 -1.76 -18.81 1.69
N TYR A 75 -1.75 -20.15 1.78
CA TYR A 75 -2.80 -20.98 1.16
C TYR A 75 -4.18 -20.68 1.72
N ASP A 76 -4.31 -20.50 3.04
CA ASP A 76 -5.58 -20.16 3.69
C ASP A 76 -6.05 -18.76 3.29
N ALA A 77 -5.12 -17.79 3.23
CA ALA A 77 -5.42 -16.42 2.81
C ALA A 77 -5.90 -16.37 1.35
N VAL A 78 -5.22 -17.08 0.45
CA VAL A 78 -5.59 -17.20 -0.97
C VAL A 78 -6.95 -17.86 -1.12
N GLY A 79 -7.20 -18.95 -0.39
CA GLY A 79 -8.51 -19.61 -0.37
C GLY A 79 -9.62 -18.66 0.08
N SER A 80 -9.39 -17.92 1.17
CA SER A 80 -10.36 -16.95 1.69
C SER A 80 -10.66 -15.81 0.71
N VAL A 81 -9.65 -15.30 0.00
CA VAL A 81 -9.85 -14.27 -1.03
C VAL A 81 -10.62 -14.85 -2.21
N SER A 82 -10.24 -16.03 -2.69
CA SER A 82 -10.93 -16.73 -3.78
C SER A 82 -12.41 -16.96 -3.45
N ASP A 83 -12.72 -17.42 -2.24
CA ASP A 83 -14.10 -17.66 -1.78
C ASP A 83 -14.90 -16.35 -1.62
N THR A 84 -14.24 -15.24 -1.29
CA THR A 84 -14.91 -13.94 -1.08
C THR A 84 -15.14 -13.18 -2.39
N THR A 85 -14.25 -13.35 -3.37
CA THR A 85 -14.20 -12.53 -4.60
C THR A 85 -14.55 -13.30 -5.87
N ASP A 86 -14.75 -14.63 -5.77
CA ASP A 86 -14.89 -15.55 -6.90
C ASP A 86 -13.69 -15.53 -7.87
N LEU A 87 -12.54 -14.98 -7.45
CA LEU A 87 -11.31 -14.97 -8.22
C LEU A 87 -10.70 -16.37 -8.29
N VAL A 88 -10.02 -16.67 -9.41
CA VAL A 88 -9.23 -17.89 -9.51
C VAL A 88 -8.04 -17.84 -8.54
N GLN A 89 -7.46 -19.01 -8.24
CA GLN A 89 -6.38 -19.13 -7.25
C GLN A 89 -5.16 -18.26 -7.58
N GLU A 90 -4.80 -18.15 -8.87
CA GLU A 90 -3.69 -17.31 -9.34
C GLU A 90 -3.93 -15.82 -9.04
N ASP A 91 -5.09 -15.29 -9.43
CA ASP A 91 -5.50 -13.91 -9.17
C ASP A 91 -5.62 -13.62 -7.67
N SER A 92 -6.11 -14.60 -6.90
CA SER A 92 -6.21 -14.51 -5.44
C SER A 92 -4.83 -14.45 -4.78
N ALA A 93 -3.86 -15.21 -5.28
CA ALA A 93 -2.47 -15.14 -4.81
C ALA A 93 -1.82 -13.80 -5.14
N PHE A 94 -2.08 -13.26 -6.33
CA PHE A 94 -1.63 -11.92 -6.68
C PHE A 94 -2.24 -10.86 -5.75
N PHE A 95 -3.56 -10.93 -5.52
CA PHE A 95 -4.26 -10.03 -4.59
C PHE A 95 -3.64 -10.06 -3.19
N VAL A 96 -3.42 -11.28 -2.64
CA VAL A 96 -2.81 -11.46 -1.32
C VAL A 96 -1.39 -10.89 -1.27
N GLY A 97 -0.57 -11.16 -2.30
CA GLY A 97 0.79 -10.63 -2.37
C GLY A 97 0.82 -9.10 -2.46
N ALA A 98 -0.03 -8.51 -3.30
CA ALA A 98 -0.17 -7.07 -3.41
C ALA A 98 -0.66 -6.42 -2.11
N ALA A 99 -1.62 -7.07 -1.42
CA ALA A 99 -2.13 -6.63 -0.13
C ALA A 99 -1.04 -6.62 0.94
N VAL A 100 -0.28 -7.71 1.05
CA VAL A 100 0.83 -7.84 2.01
C VAL A 100 1.91 -6.81 1.73
N ALA A 101 2.36 -6.67 0.47
CA ALA A 101 3.38 -5.69 0.10
C ALA A 101 2.93 -4.23 0.34
N THR A 102 1.62 -3.95 0.29
CA THR A 102 1.07 -2.60 0.43
C THR A 102 0.72 -2.23 1.87
N TYR A 103 0.12 -3.16 2.63
CA TYR A 103 -0.53 -2.86 3.91
C TYR A 103 0.13 -3.53 5.12
N CYS A 104 0.82 -4.65 4.94
CA CYS A 104 1.51 -5.37 6.02
C CYS A 104 2.83 -6.00 5.56
N PRO A 105 3.82 -5.16 5.18
CA PRO A 105 5.09 -5.64 4.62
C PRO A 105 5.90 -6.53 5.58
N GLU A 106 5.64 -6.47 6.88
CA GLU A 106 6.20 -7.41 7.86
C GLU A 106 5.87 -8.88 7.58
N HIS A 107 4.78 -9.15 6.87
CA HIS A 107 4.32 -10.49 6.49
C HIS A 107 4.80 -10.94 5.11
N GLU A 108 5.63 -10.16 4.40
CA GLU A 108 6.19 -10.56 3.10
C GLU A 108 6.97 -11.88 3.19
N ALA A 109 7.62 -12.15 4.32
CA ALA A 109 8.33 -13.40 4.58
C ALA A 109 7.39 -14.62 4.70
N ALA A 110 6.10 -14.43 4.95
CA ALA A 110 5.11 -15.51 4.99
C ALA A 110 4.67 -15.96 3.58
N LEU A 111 5.05 -15.20 2.53
CA LEU A 111 4.71 -15.51 1.14
C LEU A 111 5.64 -16.55 0.50
N GLY A 112 6.75 -16.96 1.17
CA GLY A 112 7.77 -17.85 0.58
C GLY A 112 8.60 -18.65 1.59
#